data_AF-A0A564Z6T4-F1
#
_entry.id   AF-A0A564Z6T4-F1
#
_cell.length_a   1.000
_cell.length_b   1.000
_cell.length_c   1.000
_cell.angle_alpha   90.00
_cell.angle_beta   90.00
_cell.angle_gamma   90.00
#
_symmetry.space_group_name_H-M   'P 1'
#
loop_
_entity.id
_entity.type
_entity.pdbx_description
1 polymer ?
#
loop_
_entity_poly.entity_id
_entity_poly.type
_entity_poly.pdbx_seq_one_letter_code
_entity_poly.pdbx_strand_id
1 'polypeptide(L)'
;MMRGMRQACVNVSFALQFFAYVFHAIGAWTFNSIVQTDGKKNSGSLWTTRLGAGRLMRRLQRIKQWASRHGLGSACEVNLLLPVQTCQLITADRSKFRPFQKRVLELRSLNSAKVEWLLSHLGDPPPLPSEWVKNITKSVRQDVDREIIEKHGSPSSRETRDMLSLQAPVELPLPLIVPPDGYAATSGLIGIPEGFFETVQ
;
A
#
# COMPACT_ATOMS: atom_id res chain seq x y z
N MET A 1 -7.97 18.95 2.84
CA MET A 1 -8.04 18.06 4.01
C MET A 1 -7.07 18.45 5.12
N MET A 2 -5.74 18.32 4.96
CA MET A 2 -4.78 18.70 6.04
C MET A 2 -4.91 20.16 6.54
N ARG A 3 -5.17 21.12 5.65
CA ARG A 3 -5.43 22.51 6.02
C ARG A 3 -6.68 22.64 6.92
N GLY A 4 -7.74 21.89 6.60
CA GLY A 4 -8.98 21.86 7.40
C GLY A 4 -8.77 21.21 8.77
N MET A 5 -7.99 20.13 8.85
CA MET A 5 -7.66 19.49 10.15
C MET A 5 -6.83 20.39 11.05
N ARG A 6 -5.90 21.17 10.47
CA ARG A 6 -5.13 22.17 11.22
C ARG A 6 -6.00 23.33 11.70
N GLN A 7 -6.93 23.80 10.85
CA GLN A 7 -7.87 24.86 11.20
C GLN A 7 -8.88 24.40 12.27
N ALA A 8 -9.26 23.13 12.27
CA ALA A 8 -10.14 22.53 13.28
C ALA A 8 -9.38 22.02 14.52
N CYS A 9 -8.08 22.34 14.64
CA CYS A 9 -7.19 21.92 15.73
C CYS A 9 -7.35 20.43 16.08
N VAL A 10 -7.45 19.58 15.05
CA VAL A 10 -7.62 18.13 15.26
C VAL A 10 -6.35 17.56 15.87
N ASN A 11 -6.50 16.67 16.86
CA ASN A 11 -5.37 16.00 17.50
C ASN A 11 -4.44 15.34 16.46
N VAL A 12 -3.13 15.56 16.60
CA VAL A 12 -2.11 15.08 15.67
C VAL A 12 -2.13 13.54 15.54
N SER A 13 -2.39 12.83 16.63
CA SER A 13 -2.50 11.37 16.65
C SER A 13 -3.67 10.87 15.79
N PHE A 14 -4.81 11.56 15.83
CA PHE A 14 -5.93 11.24 14.94
C PHE A 14 -5.58 11.49 13.48
N ALA A 15 -4.94 12.62 13.18
CA ALA A 15 -4.53 12.92 11.81
C ALA A 15 -3.60 11.84 11.26
N LEU A 16 -2.62 11.39 12.05
CA LEU A 16 -1.72 10.30 11.67
C LEU A 16 -2.46 8.99 11.39
N GLN A 17 -3.35 8.56 12.28
CA GLN A 17 -4.14 7.32 12.10
C GLN A 17 -5.05 7.42 10.87
N PHE A 18 -5.76 8.53 10.73
CA PHE A 18 -6.63 8.78 9.59
C PHE A 18 -5.86 8.73 8.25
N PHE A 19 -4.69 9.37 8.18
CA PHE A 19 -3.88 9.32 6.95
C PHE A 19 -3.26 7.94 6.72
N ALA A 20 -2.92 7.18 7.76
CA ALA A 20 -2.50 5.78 7.60
C ALA A 20 -3.61 4.95 6.93
N TYR A 21 -4.87 5.11 7.37
CA TYR A 21 -6.04 4.52 6.73
C TYR A 21 -6.18 4.90 5.25
N VAL A 22 -6.09 6.19 4.94
CA VAL A 22 -6.20 6.69 3.56
C VAL A 22 -5.08 6.12 2.68
N PHE A 23 -3.83 6.15 3.15
CA PHE A 23 -2.71 5.62 2.39
C PHE A 23 -2.82 4.11 2.18
N HIS A 24 -3.26 3.36 3.21
CA HIS A 24 -3.48 1.93 3.10
C HIS A 24 -4.52 1.61 2.04
N ALA A 25 -5.69 2.29 2.11
CA ALA A 25 -6.75 2.13 1.13
C ALA A 25 -6.25 2.45 -0.29
N ILE A 26 -5.54 3.58 -0.49
CA ILE A 26 -4.93 3.91 -1.78
C ILE A 26 -4.01 2.79 -2.24
N GLY A 27 -3.15 2.27 -1.36
CA GLY A 27 -2.21 1.21 -1.66
C GLY A 27 -2.90 -0.08 -2.12
N ALA A 28 -3.88 -0.54 -1.35
CA ALA A 28 -4.66 -1.75 -1.63
C ALA A 28 -5.48 -1.61 -2.91
N TRP A 29 -6.23 -0.51 -3.07
CA TRP A 29 -7.00 -0.25 -4.29
C TRP A 29 -6.12 -0.18 -5.53
N THR A 30 -4.96 0.48 -5.44
CA THR A 30 -4.01 0.58 -6.56
C THR A 30 -3.55 -0.81 -6.98
N PHE A 31 -3.08 -1.63 -6.03
CA PHE A 31 -2.62 -2.98 -6.33
C PHE A 31 -3.75 -3.88 -6.87
N ASN A 32 -4.90 -3.91 -6.19
CA ASN A 32 -6.03 -4.73 -6.58
C ASN A 32 -6.56 -4.34 -7.97
N SER A 33 -6.54 -3.06 -8.33
CA SER A 33 -6.91 -2.60 -9.66
C SER A 33 -5.96 -3.13 -10.74
N ILE A 34 -4.66 -3.25 -10.45
CA ILE A 34 -3.70 -3.88 -11.39
C ILE A 34 -4.08 -5.35 -11.60
N VAL A 35 -4.35 -6.08 -10.51
CA VAL A 35 -4.72 -7.51 -10.56
C VAL A 35 -6.06 -7.78 -11.25
N GLN A 36 -7.05 -6.90 -11.06
CA GLN A 36 -8.41 -7.09 -11.57
C GLN A 36 -8.60 -6.71 -13.05
N THR A 37 -7.63 -6.05 -13.69
CA THR A 37 -7.76 -5.58 -15.09
C THR A 37 -7.81 -6.69 -16.16
N ASP A 38 -7.65 -7.97 -15.80
CA ASP A 38 -7.70 -9.13 -16.70
C ASP A 38 -9.09 -9.47 -17.28
N GLY A 39 -10.15 -8.76 -16.88
CA GLY A 39 -11.50 -8.97 -17.44
C GLY A 39 -11.65 -8.62 -18.94
N LYS A 40 -10.68 -7.93 -19.55
CA LYS A 40 -10.72 -7.54 -20.98
C LYS A 40 -9.54 -8.12 -21.75
N LYS A 41 -9.64 -9.42 -22.06
CA LYS A 41 -8.65 -10.33 -22.66
C LYS A 41 -7.89 -9.91 -23.94
N ASN A 42 -8.11 -8.73 -24.54
CA ASN A 42 -7.52 -8.40 -25.85
C ASN A 42 -6.53 -7.22 -25.86
N SER A 43 -6.24 -6.59 -24.73
CA SER A 43 -5.15 -5.62 -24.61
C SER A 43 -4.57 -5.75 -23.22
N GLY A 44 -3.29 -6.16 -23.10
CA GLY A 44 -2.60 -6.22 -21.82
C GLY A 44 -2.84 -4.93 -21.02
N SER A 45 -3.10 -5.07 -19.73
CA SER A 45 -3.37 -3.93 -18.86
C SER A 45 -2.22 -2.94 -18.96
N LEU A 46 -2.50 -1.68 -19.31
CA LEU A 46 -1.48 -0.61 -19.38
C LEU A 46 -0.61 -0.62 -18.11
N TRP A 47 -1.21 -0.92 -16.96
CA TRP A 47 -0.54 -0.87 -15.66
C TRP A 47 0.44 -2.02 -15.40
N THR A 48 0.40 -3.11 -16.19
CA THR A 48 1.41 -4.18 -16.15
C THR A 48 2.54 -3.98 -17.16
N THR A 49 2.53 -2.88 -17.92
CA THR A 49 3.64 -2.44 -18.78
C THR A 49 4.62 -1.54 -18.02
N ARG A 50 5.88 -1.51 -18.45
CA ARG A 50 6.92 -0.60 -17.95
C ARG A 50 6.48 0.86 -18.02
N LEU A 51 5.79 1.24 -19.10
CA LEU A 51 5.26 2.59 -19.28
C LEU A 51 4.20 2.95 -18.23
N GLY A 52 3.21 2.07 -18.04
CA GLY A 52 2.15 2.28 -17.06
C GLY A 52 2.67 2.26 -15.62
N ALA A 53 3.50 1.28 -15.27
CA ALA A 53 4.16 1.20 -13.97
C ALA A 53 5.05 2.44 -13.71
N GLY A 54 5.78 2.92 -14.71
CA GLY A 54 6.57 4.16 -14.60
C GLY A 54 5.71 5.42 -14.39
N ARG A 55 4.53 5.50 -15.02
CA ARG A 55 3.56 6.58 -14.78
C ARG A 55 2.98 6.49 -13.38
N LEU A 56 2.62 5.29 -12.91
CA LEU A 56 2.08 5.06 -11.58
C LEU A 56 3.13 5.40 -10.50
N MET A 57 4.36 4.94 -10.65
CA MET A 57 5.47 5.27 -9.75
C MET A 57 5.62 6.79 -9.58
N ARG A 58 5.61 7.56 -10.68
CA ARG A 58 5.69 9.04 -10.59
C ARG A 58 4.53 9.65 -9.80
N ARG A 59 3.32 9.09 -9.91
CA ARG A 59 2.15 9.56 -9.12
C ARG A 59 2.32 9.23 -7.64
N LEU A 60 2.76 8.01 -7.31
CA LEU A 60 3.05 7.60 -5.94
C LEU A 60 4.15 8.47 -5.31
N GLN A 61 5.19 8.84 -6.06
CA GLN A 61 6.25 9.73 -5.57
C GLN A 61 5.74 11.14 -5.26
N ARG A 62 4.76 11.67 -6.03
CA ARG A 62 4.13 12.96 -5.70
C ARG A 62 3.34 12.88 -4.40
N ILE A 63 2.63 11.77 -4.17
CA ILE A 63 1.92 11.53 -2.90
C ILE A 63 2.94 11.47 -1.74
N LYS A 64 4.05 10.74 -1.91
CA LYS A 64 5.12 10.66 -0.91
C LYS A 64 5.70 12.04 -0.59
N GLN A 65 6.05 12.84 -1.62
CA GLN A 65 6.56 14.20 -1.43
C GLN A 65 5.56 15.11 -0.70
N TRP A 66 4.28 15.03 -1.06
CA TRP A 66 3.22 15.75 -0.36
C TRP A 66 3.13 15.33 1.11
N ALA A 67 3.10 14.01 1.38
CA ALA A 67 3.03 13.46 2.73
C ALA A 67 4.23 13.89 3.58
N SER A 68 5.45 13.83 3.04
CA SER A 68 6.67 14.27 3.72
C SER A 68 6.60 15.74 4.14
N ARG A 69 6.09 16.64 3.30
CA ARG A 69 5.91 18.07 3.63
C ARG A 69 4.93 18.31 4.77
N HIS A 70 4.08 17.33 5.07
CA HIS A 70 3.06 17.41 6.11
C HIS A 70 3.37 16.55 7.35
N GLY A 71 4.58 15.97 7.45
CA GLY A 71 4.97 15.11 8.57
C GLY A 71 4.37 13.70 8.51
N LEU A 72 3.81 13.31 7.36
CA LEU A 72 3.15 12.01 7.13
C LEU A 72 4.03 11.05 6.32
N GLY A 73 5.29 11.39 6.08
CA GLY A 73 6.19 10.68 5.17
C GLY A 73 6.34 9.19 5.51
N SER A 74 6.61 8.87 6.77
CA SER A 74 6.81 7.47 7.21
C SER A 74 5.52 6.65 7.10
N ALA A 75 4.38 7.20 7.50
CA ALA A 75 3.08 6.54 7.38
C ALA A 75 2.72 6.29 5.90
N CYS A 76 3.00 7.25 5.02
CA CYS A 76 2.81 7.11 3.58
C CYS A 76 3.73 6.04 2.99
N GLU A 77 4.99 5.99 3.40
CA GLU A 77 5.97 5.03 2.89
C GLU A 77 5.61 3.58 3.23
N VAL A 78 5.23 3.31 4.48
CA VAL A 78 4.82 1.97 4.91
C VAL A 78 3.56 1.52 4.17
N ASN A 79 2.54 2.39 4.10
CA ASN A 79 1.24 2.01 3.55
C ASN A 79 1.20 1.98 2.01
N LEU A 80 2.08 2.69 1.32
CA LEU A 80 2.21 2.63 -0.15
C LEU A 80 3.35 1.72 -0.62
N LEU A 81 3.97 0.95 0.29
CA LEU A 81 5.10 0.08 -0.07
C LEU A 81 4.71 -0.95 -1.13
N LEU A 82 3.54 -1.56 -0.98
CA LEU A 82 3.04 -2.58 -1.91
C LEU A 82 2.98 -2.09 -3.37
N PRO A 83 2.20 -1.05 -3.73
CA PRO A 83 2.16 -0.59 -5.12
C PRO A 83 3.49 -0.02 -5.61
N VAL A 84 4.34 0.53 -4.72
CA VAL A 84 5.70 0.97 -5.08
C VAL A 84 6.53 -0.23 -5.50
N GLN A 85 6.59 -1.29 -4.69
CA GLN A 85 7.36 -2.49 -5.03
C GLN A 85 6.77 -3.24 -6.23
N THR A 86 5.45 -3.23 -6.42
CA THR A 86 4.82 -3.72 -7.67
C THR A 86 5.36 -2.98 -8.89
N CYS A 87 5.42 -1.65 -8.85
CA CYS A 87 6.00 -0.87 -9.95
C CYS A 87 7.49 -1.19 -10.15
N GLN A 88 8.24 -1.40 -9.06
CA GLN A 88 9.66 -1.79 -9.13
C GLN A 88 9.84 -3.17 -9.77
N LEU A 89 8.98 -4.14 -9.48
CA LEU A 89 9.01 -5.47 -10.10
C LEU A 89 8.73 -5.37 -11.61
N ILE A 90 7.66 -4.68 -11.99
CA ILE A 90 7.27 -4.51 -13.41
C ILE A 90 8.39 -3.81 -14.20
N THR A 91 9.04 -2.81 -13.61
CA THR A 91 10.10 -2.03 -14.27
C THR A 91 11.51 -2.60 -14.11
N ALA A 92 11.69 -3.69 -13.34
CA ALA A 92 13.02 -4.28 -13.13
C ALA A 92 13.64 -4.79 -14.42
N ASP A 93 14.98 -4.80 -14.49
CA ASP A 93 15.70 -5.40 -15.61
C ASP A 93 15.56 -6.92 -15.57
N ARG A 94 15.17 -7.49 -16.72
CA ARG A 94 14.91 -8.92 -16.91
C ARG A 94 15.98 -9.58 -17.80
N SER A 95 17.06 -8.87 -18.12
CA SER A 95 18.13 -9.31 -19.03
C SER A 95 18.83 -10.59 -18.55
N LYS A 96 18.96 -10.77 -17.23
CA LYS A 96 19.64 -11.91 -16.60
C LYS A 96 18.84 -12.46 -15.44
N PHE A 97 18.72 -13.80 -15.39
CA PHE A 97 17.95 -14.49 -14.37
C PHE A 97 18.39 -14.16 -12.94
N ARG A 98 19.68 -14.36 -12.63
CA ARG A 98 20.19 -14.23 -11.25
C ARG A 98 20.03 -12.82 -10.66
N PRO A 99 20.43 -11.73 -11.36
CA PRO A 99 20.18 -10.38 -10.88
C PRO A 99 18.69 -10.06 -10.72
N PHE A 100 17.86 -10.50 -11.67
CA PHE A 100 16.42 -10.28 -11.60
C PHE A 100 15.78 -11.02 -10.41
N GLN A 101 16.13 -12.29 -10.21
CA GLN A 101 15.69 -13.09 -9.06
C GLN A 101 16.08 -12.44 -7.73
N LYS A 102 17.35 -12.00 -7.61
CA LYS A 102 17.83 -11.28 -6.41
C LYS A 102 17.00 -10.02 -6.17
N ARG A 103 16.75 -9.24 -7.22
CA ARG A 103 15.95 -8.02 -7.12
C ARG A 103 14.53 -8.29 -6.67
N VAL A 104 13.89 -9.36 -7.14
CA VAL A 104 12.54 -9.74 -6.70
C VAL A 104 12.51 -10.12 -5.21
N LEU A 105 13.53 -10.81 -4.70
CA LEU A 105 13.62 -11.19 -3.28
C LEU A 105 13.79 -10.00 -2.33
N GLU A 106 14.32 -8.86 -2.82
CA GLU A 106 14.39 -7.60 -2.07
C GLU A 106 13.01 -6.93 -1.90
N LEU A 107 12.00 -7.33 -2.69
CA LEU A 107 10.65 -6.75 -2.68
C LEU A 107 9.74 -7.41 -1.63
N ARG A 108 10.11 -7.28 -0.35
CA ARG A 108 9.46 -7.97 0.79
C ARG A 108 7.96 -7.72 0.99
N SER A 109 7.37 -6.69 0.37
CA SER A 109 5.90 -6.47 0.45
C SER A 109 5.12 -7.38 -0.50
N LEU A 110 5.80 -8.07 -1.43
CA LEU A 110 5.21 -8.99 -2.39
C LEU A 110 5.41 -10.43 -1.91
N ASN A 111 4.33 -11.07 -1.50
CA ASN A 111 4.30 -12.51 -1.23
C ASN A 111 4.38 -13.33 -2.53
N SER A 112 4.53 -14.66 -2.41
CA SER A 112 4.68 -15.52 -3.59
C SER A 112 3.50 -15.47 -4.54
N ALA A 113 2.25 -15.38 -4.05
CA ALA A 113 1.05 -15.29 -4.88
C ALA A 113 1.04 -14.00 -5.74
N LYS A 114 1.40 -12.86 -5.14
CA LYS A 114 1.50 -11.57 -5.84
C LYS A 114 2.62 -11.59 -6.88
N VAL A 115 3.78 -12.16 -6.54
CA VAL A 115 4.91 -12.30 -7.48
C VAL A 115 4.53 -13.19 -8.65
N GLU A 116 3.95 -14.36 -8.39
CA GLU A 116 3.53 -15.31 -9.42
C GLU A 116 2.54 -14.66 -10.40
N TRP A 117 1.51 -13.99 -9.87
CA TRP A 117 0.54 -13.30 -10.71
C TRP A 117 1.20 -12.20 -11.55
N LEU A 118 2.01 -11.33 -10.93
CA LEU A 118 2.66 -10.23 -11.64
C LEU A 118 3.57 -10.72 -12.76
N LEU A 119 4.39 -11.74 -12.51
CA LEU A 119 5.35 -12.25 -13.50
C LEU A 119 4.66 -12.96 -14.67
N SER A 120 3.52 -13.58 -14.44
CA SER A 120 2.70 -14.23 -15.48
C SER A 120 1.90 -13.24 -16.35
N HIS A 121 1.66 -12.01 -15.87
CA HIS A 121 0.78 -11.03 -16.51
C HIS A 121 1.50 -9.71 -16.89
N LEU A 122 2.84 -9.74 -17.02
CA LEU A 122 3.60 -8.58 -17.50
C LEU A 122 3.17 -8.22 -18.92
N GLY A 123 2.83 -6.94 -19.13
CA GLY A 123 2.28 -6.46 -20.40
C GLY A 123 3.33 -6.19 -21.49
N ASP A 124 4.61 -6.04 -21.12
CA ASP A 124 5.68 -5.84 -22.11
C ASP A 124 6.24 -7.18 -22.62
N PRO A 125 6.36 -7.38 -23.94
CA PRO A 125 7.05 -8.54 -24.51
C PRO A 125 8.58 -8.44 -24.32
N PRO A 126 9.31 -9.57 -24.39
CA PRO A 126 8.77 -10.94 -24.42
C PRO A 126 8.25 -11.38 -23.04
N PRO A 127 7.27 -12.31 -22.99
CA PRO A 127 6.83 -12.90 -21.73
C PRO A 127 7.99 -13.65 -21.05
N LEU A 128 7.97 -13.73 -19.72
CA LEU A 128 8.99 -14.51 -19.01
C LEU A 128 8.83 -16.00 -19.29
N PRO A 129 9.96 -16.75 -19.37
CA PRO A 129 9.91 -18.20 -19.35
C PRO A 129 9.19 -18.72 -18.10
N SER A 130 8.31 -19.71 -18.26
CA SER A 130 7.55 -20.30 -17.15
C SER A 130 8.46 -20.85 -16.04
N GLU A 131 9.63 -21.38 -16.41
CA GLU A 131 10.64 -21.84 -15.45
C GLU A 131 11.22 -20.70 -14.60
N TRP A 132 11.36 -19.48 -15.14
CA TRP A 132 11.77 -18.33 -14.33
C TRP A 132 10.69 -17.97 -13.32
N VAL A 133 9.43 -17.92 -13.75
CA VAL A 133 8.29 -17.62 -12.87
C VAL A 133 8.22 -18.63 -11.73
N LYS A 134 8.27 -19.94 -12.03
CA LYS A 134 8.25 -21.01 -11.02
C LYS A 134 9.42 -20.91 -10.04
N ASN A 135 10.64 -20.74 -10.54
CA ASN A 135 11.84 -20.70 -9.69
C ASN A 135 11.86 -19.47 -8.78
N ILE A 136 11.50 -18.29 -9.30
CA ILE A 136 11.43 -17.06 -8.51
C ILE A 136 10.32 -17.17 -7.46
N THR A 137 9.13 -17.63 -7.85
CA THR A 137 8.00 -17.83 -6.94
C THR A 137 8.36 -18.80 -5.81
N LYS A 138 9.05 -19.91 -6.13
CA LYS A 138 9.56 -20.85 -5.12
C LYS A 138 10.54 -20.18 -4.15
N SER A 139 11.48 -19.38 -4.65
CA SER A 139 12.41 -18.64 -3.79
C SER A 139 11.69 -17.65 -2.88
N VAL A 140 10.73 -16.89 -3.41
CA VAL A 140 9.91 -15.93 -2.63
C VAL A 140 9.10 -16.67 -1.56
N ARG A 141 8.50 -17.81 -1.90
CA ARG A 141 7.77 -18.64 -0.92
C ARG A 141 8.67 -19.15 0.20
N GLN A 142 9.89 -19.57 -0.13
CA GLN A 142 10.83 -20.11 0.84
C GLN A 142 11.42 -19.04 1.77
N ASP A 143 11.36 -17.77 1.39
CA ASP A 143 12.00 -16.66 2.09
C ASP A 143 10.96 -15.67 2.66
N VAL A 144 10.25 -14.94 1.80
CA VAL A 144 9.25 -13.93 2.19
C VAL A 144 8.05 -14.58 2.89
N ASP A 145 7.41 -15.56 2.26
CA ASP A 145 6.20 -16.16 2.85
C ASP A 145 6.52 -16.90 4.15
N ARG A 146 7.70 -17.53 4.22
CA ARG A 146 8.18 -18.18 5.44
C ARG A 146 8.36 -17.17 6.58
N GLU A 147 9.00 -16.03 6.31
CA GLU A 147 9.15 -14.96 7.31
C GLU A 147 7.78 -14.44 7.78
N ILE A 148 6.80 -14.31 6.88
CA ILE A 148 5.43 -13.91 7.25
C ILE A 148 4.81 -14.93 8.21
N ILE A 149 4.93 -16.23 7.91
CA ILE A 149 4.39 -17.31 8.75
C ILE A 149 5.10 -17.36 10.11
N GLU A 150 6.42 -17.17 10.14
CA GLU A 150 7.21 -17.14 11.37
C GLU A 150 6.82 -15.97 12.27
N LYS A 151 6.49 -14.81 11.69
CA LYS A 151 6.12 -13.59 12.44
C LYS A 151 4.67 -13.52 12.87
N HIS A 152 3.73 -13.97 12.02
CA HIS A 152 2.28 -13.79 12.22
C HIS A 152 1.56 -15.10 12.56
N GLY A 153 2.29 -16.21 12.62
CA GLY A 153 1.79 -17.52 13.00
C GLY A 153 1.19 -18.30 11.83
N SER A 154 0.45 -19.36 12.17
CA SER A 154 -0.06 -20.35 11.22
C SER A 154 -0.79 -19.71 10.02
N PRO A 155 -0.65 -20.26 8.79
CA PRO A 155 -1.44 -19.86 7.62
C PRO A 155 -2.97 -19.97 7.81
N SER A 156 -3.42 -20.70 8.84
CA SER A 156 -4.83 -20.78 9.22
C SER A 156 -5.34 -19.55 9.97
N SER A 157 -4.46 -18.68 10.48
CA SER A 157 -4.85 -17.41 11.10
C SER A 157 -5.37 -16.47 10.02
N ARG A 158 -6.40 -15.67 10.34
CA ARG A 158 -6.97 -14.70 9.41
C ARG A 158 -5.91 -13.70 8.94
N GLU A 159 -5.08 -13.21 9.87
CA GLU A 159 -4.02 -12.24 9.60
C GLU A 159 -2.98 -12.80 8.61
N THR A 160 -2.39 -13.96 8.91
CA THR A 160 -1.39 -14.59 8.02
C THR A 160 -2.00 -14.90 6.65
N ARG A 161 -3.24 -15.41 6.62
CA ARG A 161 -3.94 -15.71 5.36
C ARG A 161 -4.14 -14.45 4.51
N ASP A 162 -4.55 -13.34 5.13
CA ASP A 162 -4.78 -12.08 4.42
C ASP A 162 -3.44 -11.48 3.92
N MET A 163 -2.34 -11.65 4.67
CA MET A 163 -0.99 -11.25 4.24
C MET A 163 -0.44 -12.10 3.09
N LEU A 164 -0.77 -13.39 3.04
CA LEU A 164 -0.39 -14.33 1.98
C LEU A 164 -1.33 -14.29 0.76
N SER A 165 -2.47 -13.60 0.87
CA SER A 165 -3.43 -13.45 -0.22
C SER A 165 -2.84 -12.70 -1.42
N LEU A 166 -3.34 -13.04 -2.61
CA LEU A 166 -3.05 -12.28 -3.82
C LEU A 166 -3.56 -10.84 -3.66
N GLN A 167 -4.83 -10.67 -3.29
CA GLN A 167 -5.42 -9.34 -3.11
C GLN A 167 -4.97 -8.73 -1.77
N ALA A 168 -4.74 -7.42 -1.79
CA ALA A 168 -4.50 -6.67 -0.57
C ALA A 168 -5.84 -6.35 0.11
N PRO A 169 -5.96 -6.51 1.44
CA PRO A 169 -7.14 -6.05 2.17
C PRO A 169 -7.24 -4.52 2.01
N VAL A 170 -8.45 -4.02 1.76
CA VAL A 170 -8.71 -2.58 1.66
C VAL A 170 -8.93 -1.96 3.04
N GLU A 171 -9.47 -2.75 3.95
CA GLU A 171 -9.68 -2.35 5.34
C GLU A 171 -8.41 -2.56 6.14
N LEU A 172 -7.94 -1.48 6.78
CA LEU A 172 -6.88 -1.55 7.78
C LEU A 172 -7.53 -1.79 9.15
N PRO A 173 -7.28 -2.90 9.86
CA PRO A 173 -7.78 -3.10 11.21
C PRO A 173 -6.92 -2.32 12.22
N LEU A 174 -6.92 -0.98 12.14
CA LEU A 174 -6.20 -0.12 13.07
C LEU A 174 -7.19 0.46 14.10
N PRO A 175 -7.15 0.07 15.38
CA PRO A 175 -8.02 0.70 16.37
C PRO A 175 -7.78 2.20 16.40
N LEU A 176 -8.86 2.99 16.36
CA LEU A 176 -8.79 4.44 16.56
C LEU A 176 -8.41 4.69 18.02
N ILE A 177 -7.13 4.92 18.29
CA ILE A 177 -6.63 5.12 19.66
C ILE A 177 -6.95 6.55 20.10
N VAL A 178 -7.95 6.68 20.98
CA VAL A 178 -8.28 7.93 21.65
C VAL A 178 -7.10 8.30 22.57
N PRO A 179 -6.44 9.45 22.36
CA PRO A 179 -5.41 9.94 23.27
C PRO A 179 -6.00 10.17 24.67
N PRO A 180 -5.20 10.12 25.74
CA PRO A 180 -5.66 10.42 27.11
C PRO A 180 -6.39 11.77 27.22
N ASP A 181 -5.94 12.76 26.45
CA ASP A 181 -6.51 14.12 26.42
C ASP A 181 -7.67 14.27 25.41
N GLY A 182 -8.10 13.18 24.77
CA GLY A 182 -9.12 13.19 23.72
C GLY A 182 -8.61 13.69 22.35
N TYR A 183 -9.51 13.69 21.36
CA TYR A 183 -9.19 14.09 19.97
C TYR A 183 -9.43 15.56 19.66
N ALA A 184 -10.12 16.27 20.55
CA ALA A 184 -10.40 17.68 20.41
C ALA A 184 -9.25 18.47 21.04
N ALA A 185 -8.72 19.49 20.34
CA ALA A 185 -7.86 20.50 20.96
C ALA A 185 -8.66 21.50 21.81
N THR A 186 -9.79 21.08 22.38
CA THR A 186 -10.66 21.87 23.27
C THR A 186 -10.09 21.95 24.68
N SER A 187 -8.83 21.58 24.91
CA SER A 187 -8.15 21.69 26.21
C SER A 187 -8.18 23.11 26.81
N GLY A 188 -8.60 24.13 26.03
CA GLY A 188 -8.86 25.49 26.49
C GLY A 188 -10.26 26.05 26.17
N LEU A 189 -11.20 25.25 25.65
CA LEU A 189 -12.59 25.69 25.39
C LEU A 189 -13.49 25.24 26.55
N ILE A 190 -13.51 26.06 27.60
CA ILE A 190 -14.42 25.92 28.74
C ILE A 190 -15.55 26.94 28.54
N GLY A 191 -16.81 26.48 28.61
CA GLY A 191 -17.99 27.32 28.47
C GLY A 191 -18.63 27.30 27.07
N ILE A 192 -19.74 28.02 26.93
CA ILE A 192 -20.45 28.20 25.67
C ILE A 192 -19.94 29.50 25.05
N PRO A 193 -19.51 29.52 23.76
CA PRO A 193 -19.04 30.74 23.11
C PRO A 193 -20.10 31.85 23.16
N GLU A 194 -19.68 33.09 23.44
CA GLU A 194 -20.55 34.26 23.30
C GLU A 194 -21.15 34.29 21.89
N GLY A 195 -22.46 34.51 21.80
CA GLY A 195 -23.22 34.47 20.54
C GLY A 195 -23.85 33.12 20.18
N PHE A 196 -23.51 32.00 20.87
CA PHE A 196 -24.16 30.71 20.58
C PHE A 196 -25.67 30.75 20.83
N PHE A 197 -26.10 31.36 21.94
CA PHE A 197 -27.52 31.48 22.29
C PHE A 197 -28.29 32.51 21.46
N GLU A 198 -27.61 33.42 20.77
CA GLU A 198 -28.25 34.44 19.92
C GLU A 198 -28.83 33.84 18.63
N THR A 199 -28.43 32.60 18.28
CA THR A 199 -28.88 31.90 17.07
C THR A 199 -29.94 30.82 17.33
N VAL A 200 -30.36 30.62 18.58
CA VAL A 200 -31.32 29.58 19.00
C VAL A 200 -32.70 30.17 19.35
N GLN A 201 -32.96 31.44 19.02
CA GLN A 201 -34.29 32.06 19.03
C GLN A 201 -34.87 32.11 17.62
#